data_AF-A0A935SYQ3-F1
#
_entry.id   AF-A0A935SYQ3-F1
#
_cell.length_a   1.000
_cell.length_b   1.000
_cell.length_c   1.000
_cell.angle_alpha   90.00
_cell.angle_beta   90.00
_cell.angle_gamma   90.00
#
_symmetry.space_group_name_H-M   'P 1'
#
loop_
_entity.id
_entity.type
_entity.pdbx_description
1 polymer ?
#
loop_
_entity_poly.entity_id
_entity_poly.type
_entity_poly.pdbx_seq_one_letter_code
_entity_poly.pdbx_strand_id
1 'polypeptide(L)'
;MRITLVGKLITLAFLLSGTAVAQSVIFNAPSTDTLEKGEFYVEGTFAARFKKYENGGYQNYGYRVVYGVDRRTEVGANFYVTRDGTDLPRELQFNFKRKLYDNEKYGVAVSTGALVSVPLTKSAGSRPTAIVYANVSKTIPKIGTRLTGGMYRAIARERDFGKMWGVMAGFSDRRLVLRCKSLRLCVRRYECRRHETAVSVVRLQFRQFGRR
;
A
#
# COMPACT_ATOMS: atom_id res chain seq x y z
N MET A 1 -22.25 35.32 2.43
CA MET A 1 -22.02 34.66 3.74
C MET A 1 -21.63 33.17 3.63
N ARG A 2 -20.83 32.75 2.63
CA ARG A 2 -20.37 31.34 2.44
C ARG A 2 -18.86 31.15 2.61
N ILE A 3 -18.07 32.22 2.58
CA ILE A 3 -16.59 32.18 2.63
C ILE A 3 -16.07 32.00 4.07
N THR A 4 -16.80 32.49 5.07
CA THR A 4 -16.44 32.40 6.49
C THR A 4 -16.57 30.98 7.06
N LEU A 5 -17.44 30.13 6.52
CA LEU A 5 -17.62 28.74 6.97
C LEU A 5 -16.45 27.86 6.50
N VAL A 6 -16.00 28.04 5.25
CA VAL A 6 -14.88 27.30 4.67
C VAL A 6 -13.57 27.63 5.38
N GLY A 7 -13.35 28.91 5.70
CA GLY A 7 -12.19 29.36 6.48
C GLY A 7 -12.15 28.71 7.86
N LYS A 8 -13.27 28.68 8.58
CA LYS A 8 -13.35 28.06 9.92
C LYS A 8 -13.14 26.55 9.88
N LEU A 9 -13.60 25.86 8.84
CA LEU A 9 -13.37 24.41 8.68
C LEU A 9 -11.90 24.08 8.41
N ILE A 10 -11.20 24.90 7.61
CA ILE A 10 -9.78 24.71 7.30
C ILE A 10 -8.92 24.95 8.54
N THR A 11 -9.21 26.00 9.32
CA THR A 11 -8.49 26.30 10.57
C THR A 11 -8.70 25.21 11.63
N LEU A 12 -9.91 24.66 11.74
CA LEU A 12 -10.21 23.54 12.65
C LEU A 12 -9.46 22.25 12.25
N ALA A 13 -9.34 21.97 10.94
CA ALA A 13 -8.59 20.81 10.44
C ALA A 13 -7.08 20.93 10.72
N PHE A 14 -6.53 22.15 10.68
CA PHE A 14 -5.12 22.39 11.03
C PHE A 14 -4.85 22.24 12.53
N LEU A 15 -5.78 22.65 13.40
CA LEU A 15 -5.64 22.54 14.86
C LEU A 15 -5.77 21.09 15.38
N LEU A 16 -6.44 20.21 14.63
CA LEU A 16 -6.56 18.78 14.96
C LEU A 16 -5.38 17.92 14.49
N SER A 17 -4.35 18.53 13.88
CA SER A 17 -3.13 17.83 13.44
C SER A 17 -2.16 17.60 14.61
N GLY A 18 -2.65 16.93 15.67
CA GLY A 18 -1.84 16.46 16.78
C GLY A 18 -0.78 15.48 16.30
N THR A 19 0.39 15.52 16.96
CA THR A 19 1.60 14.70 16.75
C THR A 19 1.44 13.62 15.69
N ALA A 20 1.82 13.95 14.44
CA ALA A 20 1.96 12.97 13.38
C ALA A 20 3.07 12.00 13.77
N VAL A 21 2.71 10.94 14.51
CA VAL A 21 3.59 9.80 14.72
C VAL A 21 3.94 9.29 13.33
N ALA A 22 5.22 9.25 13.02
CA ALA A 22 5.73 8.81 11.72
C ALA A 22 5.21 7.39 11.43
N GLN A 23 4.09 7.31 10.72
CA GLN A 23 3.49 6.05 10.33
C GLN A 23 4.38 5.48 9.22
N SER A 24 5.24 4.54 9.59
CA SER A 24 6.02 3.76 8.64
C SER A 24 5.07 2.83 7.89
N VAL A 25 4.40 3.37 6.86
CA VAL A 25 3.70 2.56 5.86
C VAL A 25 4.60 2.51 4.64
N ILE A 26 5.69 1.75 4.76
CA ILE A 26 6.43 1.33 3.58
C ILE A 26 5.50 0.37 2.83
N PHE A 27 4.97 0.88 1.71
CA PHE A 27 4.47 0.14 0.55
C PHE A 27 3.07 -0.46 0.62
N ASN A 28 2.09 0.39 0.31
CA ASN A 28 1.09 0.25 -0.76
C ASN A 28 -0.07 1.18 -0.39
N ALA A 29 -0.02 2.47 -0.73
CA ALA A 29 -1.25 3.25 -0.74
C ALA A 29 -2.24 2.52 -1.66
N PRO A 30 -3.38 2.03 -1.14
CA PRO A 30 -4.27 1.20 -1.94
C PRO A 30 -4.77 2.01 -3.13
N SER A 31 -4.27 1.68 -4.33
CA SER A 31 -4.81 2.22 -5.56
C SER A 31 -6.15 1.56 -5.87
N THR A 32 -7.03 2.32 -6.48
CA THR A 32 -8.27 1.84 -7.09
C THR A 32 -8.03 1.08 -8.39
N ASP A 33 -6.82 1.19 -8.97
CA ASP A 33 -6.45 0.42 -10.15
C ASP A 33 -6.37 -1.08 -9.82
N THR A 34 -6.79 -1.90 -10.78
CA THR A 34 -6.76 -3.36 -10.76
C THR A 34 -6.03 -3.87 -12.00
N LEU A 35 -5.39 -5.03 -11.90
CA LEU A 35 -4.82 -5.70 -13.07
C LEU A 35 -5.92 -6.10 -14.08
N GLU A 36 -5.56 -6.16 -15.36
CA GLU A 36 -6.44 -6.73 -16.38
C GLU A 36 -6.54 -8.25 -16.20
N LYS A 37 -7.62 -8.84 -16.74
CA LYS A 37 -7.86 -10.28 -16.66
C LYS A 37 -6.68 -11.06 -17.26
N GLY A 38 -6.17 -12.03 -16.49
CA GLY A 38 -5.09 -12.90 -16.93
C GLY A 38 -3.68 -12.29 -16.80
N GLU A 39 -3.57 -11.05 -16.33
CA GLU A 39 -2.27 -10.42 -16.10
C GLU A 39 -1.71 -10.82 -14.73
N PHE A 40 -0.40 -11.09 -14.72
CA PHE A 40 0.38 -11.27 -13.51
C PHE A 40 1.26 -10.06 -13.26
N TYR A 41 1.43 -9.75 -11.98
CA TYR A 41 2.34 -8.75 -11.46
C TYR A 41 3.17 -9.39 -10.37
N VAL A 42 4.49 -9.37 -10.53
CA VAL A 42 5.44 -9.75 -9.48
C VAL A 42 6.17 -8.50 -9.03
N GLU A 43 6.46 -8.37 -7.73
CA GLU A 43 7.25 -7.29 -7.14
C GLU A 43 8.17 -7.86 -6.07
N GLY A 44 9.48 -7.61 -6.21
CA GLY A 44 10.42 -7.67 -5.09
C GLY A 44 10.41 -6.36 -4.33
N THR A 45 10.51 -6.41 -3.01
CA THR A 45 10.67 -5.25 -2.13
C THR A 45 11.85 -5.51 -1.21
N PHE A 46 12.71 -4.51 -1.07
CA PHE A 46 13.75 -4.50 -0.05
C PHE A 46 13.57 -3.24 0.78
N ALA A 47 13.53 -3.37 2.09
CA ALA A 47 13.47 -2.26 3.01
C ALA A 47 14.45 -2.52 4.15
N ALA A 48 15.37 -1.58 4.40
CA ALA A 48 16.36 -1.76 5.44
C ALA A 48 16.48 -0.51 6.31
N ARG A 49 16.80 -0.74 7.58
CA ARG A 49 17.28 0.27 8.50
C ARG A 49 18.72 -0.05 8.83
N PHE A 50 19.64 0.75 8.29
CA PHE A 50 21.09 0.59 8.44
C PHE A 50 21.59 1.05 9.82
N LYS A 51 21.06 0.45 10.88
CA LYS A 51 21.64 0.48 12.24
C LYS A 51 22.15 -0.92 12.57
N LYS A 52 22.99 -1.06 13.61
CA LYS A 52 23.31 -2.38 14.17
C LYS A 52 22.00 -3.06 14.60
N TYR A 53 21.91 -4.38 14.44
CA TYR A 53 20.73 -5.15 14.81
C TYR A 53 20.34 -4.95 16.29
N GLU A 54 21.33 -4.96 17.19
CA GLU A 54 21.19 -4.65 18.63
C GLU A 54 20.55 -3.27 18.90
N ASN A 55 20.68 -2.33 17.95
CA ASN A 55 20.14 -0.97 18.03
C ASN A 55 18.90 -0.79 17.14
N GLY A 56 18.17 -1.88 16.87
CA GLY A 56 16.93 -1.87 16.09
C GLY A 56 17.14 -1.70 14.58
N GLY A 57 18.31 -2.11 14.07
CA GLY A 57 18.52 -2.30 12.64
C GLY A 57 17.69 -3.47 12.10
N TYR A 58 17.29 -3.42 10.84
CA TYR A 58 16.57 -4.53 10.21
C TYR A 58 16.76 -4.54 8.70
N GLN A 59 16.53 -5.72 8.10
CA GLN A 59 16.43 -5.92 6.66
C GLN A 59 15.16 -6.71 6.37
N ASN A 60 14.26 -6.15 5.59
CA ASN A 60 13.01 -6.76 5.18
C ASN A 60 13.06 -7.05 3.68
N TYR A 61 12.82 -8.31 3.33
CA TYR A 61 12.75 -8.83 1.97
C TYR A 61 11.31 -9.27 1.72
N GLY A 62 10.63 -8.58 0.80
CA GLY A 62 9.27 -8.86 0.40
C GLY A 62 9.21 -9.36 -1.03
N TYR A 63 8.37 -10.36 -1.28
CA TYR A 63 7.98 -10.79 -2.61
C TYR A 63 6.47 -10.75 -2.71
N ARG A 64 5.94 -10.12 -3.74
CA ARG A 64 4.52 -10.01 -3.98
C ARG A 64 4.19 -10.53 -5.35
N VAL A 65 3.13 -11.32 -5.44
CA VAL A 65 2.51 -11.77 -6.67
C VAL A 65 1.05 -11.36 -6.65
N VAL A 66 0.56 -10.76 -7.73
CA VAL A 66 -0.84 -10.37 -7.92
C VAL A 66 -1.29 -10.88 -9.28
N TYR A 67 -2.52 -11.36 -9.34
CA TYR A 67 -3.17 -11.89 -10.52
C TYR A 67 -4.52 -11.20 -10.72
N GLY A 68 -4.76 -10.70 -11.94
CA GLY A 68 -6.05 -10.16 -12.36
C GLY A 68 -7.02 -11.29 -12.69
N VAL A 69 -8.00 -11.54 -11.82
CA VAL A 69 -9.05 -12.55 -12.02
C VAL A 69 -10.03 -12.08 -13.09
N ASP A 70 -10.39 -10.80 -13.05
CA ASP A 70 -11.23 -10.12 -14.04
C ASP A 70 -10.84 -8.63 -14.12
N ARG A 71 -11.55 -7.81 -14.91
CA ARG A 71 -11.25 -6.36 -15.08
C ARG A 71 -11.43 -5.51 -13.81
N ARG A 72 -12.01 -6.08 -12.77
CA ARG A 72 -12.35 -5.43 -11.50
C ARG A 72 -11.77 -6.17 -10.30
N THR A 73 -11.34 -7.41 -10.43
CA THR A 73 -10.94 -8.25 -9.29
C THR A 73 -9.50 -8.70 -9.45
N GLU A 74 -8.69 -8.45 -8.42
CA GLU A 74 -7.33 -8.98 -8.30
C GLU A 74 -7.16 -9.72 -6.98
N VAL A 75 -6.35 -10.77 -7.03
CA VAL A 75 -5.93 -11.55 -5.87
C VAL A 75 -4.42 -11.67 -5.87
N GLY A 76 -3.83 -11.95 -4.72
CA GLY A 76 -2.40 -12.05 -4.66
C GLY A 76 -1.90 -12.56 -3.33
N ALA A 77 -0.62 -12.85 -3.31
CA ALA A 77 0.10 -13.30 -2.13
C ALA A 77 1.37 -12.47 -1.99
N ASN A 78 1.69 -12.09 -0.76
CA ASN A 78 2.93 -11.43 -0.40
C ASN A 78 3.64 -12.32 0.61
N PHE A 79 4.94 -12.51 0.45
CA PHE A 79 5.80 -13.21 1.38
C PHE A 79 6.87 -12.25 1.87
N TYR A 80 6.97 -12.08 3.18
CA TYR A 80 7.95 -11.20 3.80
C TYR A 80 8.86 -11.98 4.73
N VAL A 81 10.15 -11.70 4.66
CA VAL A 81 11.17 -12.15 5.60
C VAL A 81 11.84 -10.93 6.19
N THR A 82 11.81 -10.79 7.50
CA THR A 82 12.58 -9.74 8.18
C THR A 82 13.74 -10.38 8.93
N ARG A 83 14.91 -9.77 8.82
CA ARG A 83 16.11 -10.09 9.59
C ARG A 83 16.39 -8.92 10.52
N ASP A 84 16.32 -9.17 11.81
CA ASP A 84 16.53 -8.16 12.87
C ASP A 84 17.66 -8.53 13.85
N GLY A 85 18.39 -9.62 13.57
CA GLY A 85 19.57 -10.07 14.31
C GLY A 85 19.29 -11.07 15.44
N THR A 86 18.03 -11.18 15.88
CA THR A 86 17.57 -12.18 16.86
C THR A 86 16.73 -13.25 16.19
N ASP A 87 15.72 -12.83 15.42
CA ASP A 87 14.76 -13.73 14.81
C ASP A 87 14.77 -13.59 13.27
N LEU A 88 14.15 -14.58 12.63
CA LEU A 88 13.78 -14.54 11.21
C LEU A 88 12.25 -14.66 11.08
N PRO A 89 11.49 -13.62 11.49
CA PRO A 89 10.05 -13.62 11.30
C PRO A 89 9.72 -13.70 9.81
N ARG A 90 8.86 -14.66 9.49
CA ARG A 90 8.34 -14.92 8.15
C ARG A 90 6.84 -14.70 8.18
N GLU A 91 6.33 -13.98 7.20
CA GLU A 91 4.92 -13.64 7.11
C GLU A 91 4.40 -13.90 5.70
N LEU A 92 3.24 -14.54 5.62
CA LEU A 92 2.51 -14.73 4.39
C LEU A 92 1.24 -13.89 4.44
N GLN A 93 1.06 -13.01 3.46
CA GLN A 93 -0.14 -12.20 3.33
C GLN A 93 -0.91 -12.57 2.08
N PHE A 94 -2.21 -12.74 2.19
CA PHE A 94 -3.11 -12.88 1.05
C PHE A 94 -3.84 -11.57 0.83
N ASN A 95 -3.86 -11.09 -0.41
CA ASN A 95 -4.54 -9.88 -0.81
C ASN A 95 -5.71 -10.21 -1.74
N PHE A 96 -6.83 -9.54 -1.50
CA PHE A 96 -8.00 -9.52 -2.37
C PHE A 96 -8.38 -8.06 -2.56
N LYS A 97 -8.62 -7.65 -3.80
CA LYS A 97 -9.13 -6.32 -4.10
C LYS A 97 -10.16 -6.41 -5.22
N ARG A 98 -11.23 -5.63 -5.06
CA ARG A 98 -12.27 -5.46 -6.06
C ARG A 98 -12.59 -3.99 -6.30
N LYS A 99 -12.52 -3.57 -7.55
CA LYS A 99 -13.01 -2.30 -8.05
C LYS A 99 -14.54 -2.35 -8.13
N LEU A 100 -15.20 -1.50 -7.35
CA LEU A 100 -16.66 -1.43 -7.26
C LEU A 100 -17.23 -0.44 -8.28
N TYR A 101 -16.52 0.66 -8.50
CA TYR A 101 -16.94 1.73 -9.40
C TYR A 101 -15.73 2.29 -10.14
N ASP A 102 -15.90 2.56 -11.43
CA ASP A 102 -14.92 3.25 -12.24
C ASP A 102 -15.64 4.17 -13.21
N ASN A 103 -15.25 5.44 -13.23
CA ASN A 103 -15.76 6.40 -14.18
C ASN A 103 -14.64 7.29 -14.68
N GLU A 104 -14.16 6.96 -15.87
CA GLU A 104 -13.06 7.66 -16.52
C GLU A 104 -13.41 9.11 -16.85
N LYS A 105 -14.66 9.38 -17.27
CA LYS A 105 -15.13 10.73 -17.62
C LYS A 105 -15.00 11.70 -16.44
N TYR A 106 -15.32 11.23 -15.24
CA TYR A 106 -15.19 12.02 -14.02
C TYR A 106 -13.87 11.76 -13.26
N GLY A 107 -13.04 10.83 -13.73
CA GLY A 107 -11.80 10.41 -13.07
C GLY A 107 -12.00 9.86 -11.66
N VAL A 108 -13.17 9.30 -11.34
CA VAL A 108 -13.51 8.75 -10.02
C VAL A 108 -13.48 7.25 -10.08
N ALA A 109 -12.83 6.61 -9.10
CA ALA A 109 -12.90 5.17 -8.93
C ALA A 109 -13.06 4.83 -7.44
N VAL A 110 -13.71 3.70 -7.17
CA VAL A 110 -13.93 3.17 -5.81
C VAL A 110 -13.54 1.70 -5.82
N SER A 111 -12.79 1.27 -4.81
CA SER A 111 -12.45 -0.14 -4.59
C SER A 111 -12.57 -0.51 -3.13
N THR A 112 -12.71 -1.80 -2.90
CA THR A 112 -12.63 -2.44 -1.59
C THR A 112 -11.61 -3.57 -1.66
N GLY A 113 -11.07 -3.96 -0.53
CA GLY A 113 -10.18 -5.10 -0.47
C GLY A 113 -10.01 -5.65 0.94
N ALA A 114 -9.39 -6.81 1.00
CA ALA A 114 -9.01 -7.48 2.21
C ALA A 114 -7.54 -7.91 2.11
N LEU A 115 -6.84 -7.88 3.23
CA LEU A 115 -5.50 -8.40 3.38
C LEU A 115 -5.49 -9.29 4.62
N VAL A 116 -5.13 -10.55 4.47
CA VAL A 116 -4.98 -11.48 5.58
C VAL A 116 -3.52 -11.80 5.75
N SER A 117 -2.93 -11.42 6.88
CA SER A 117 -1.58 -11.75 7.27
C SER A 117 -1.56 -12.98 8.17
N VAL A 118 -0.71 -13.94 7.85
CA VAL A 118 -0.46 -15.17 8.59
C VAL A 118 1.04 -15.24 8.92
N PRO A 119 1.43 -15.14 10.21
CA PRO A 119 2.81 -15.34 10.61
C PRO A 119 3.17 -16.83 10.49
N LEU A 120 4.27 -17.13 9.78
CA LEU A 120 4.79 -18.49 9.58
C LEU A 120 5.80 -18.90 10.66
N THR A 121 6.55 -17.92 11.20
CA THR A 121 7.36 -18.13 12.41
C THR A 121 6.54 -17.69 13.62
N LYS A 122 6.38 -18.59 14.61
CA LYS A 122 5.66 -18.28 15.85
C LYS A 122 6.60 -17.56 16.81
N SER A 123 6.46 -16.25 16.94
CA SER A 123 7.00 -15.48 18.07
C SER A 123 5.86 -15.23 19.07
N ALA A 124 6.18 -14.93 20.33
CA ALA A 124 5.16 -14.65 21.34
C ALA A 124 4.25 -13.48 20.86
N GLY A 125 2.95 -13.74 20.69
CA GLY A 125 1.97 -12.76 20.20
C GLY A 125 1.72 -12.77 18.68
N SER A 126 2.43 -13.59 17.89
CA SER A 126 2.18 -13.74 16.46
C SER A 126 0.84 -14.46 16.20
N ARG A 127 -0.18 -13.71 15.77
CA ARG A 127 -1.49 -14.25 15.38
C ARG A 127 -1.85 -13.82 13.96
N PRO A 128 -2.65 -14.61 13.23
CA PRO A 128 -3.23 -14.16 11.97
C PRO A 128 -4.03 -12.87 12.19
N THR A 129 -3.87 -11.92 11.28
CA THR A 129 -4.62 -10.65 11.29
C THR A 129 -5.24 -10.41 9.93
N ALA A 130 -6.43 -9.82 9.90
CA ALA A 130 -7.06 -9.41 8.67
C ALA A 130 -7.31 -7.91 8.68
N ILE A 131 -7.12 -7.24 7.55
CA ILE A 131 -7.45 -5.84 7.35
C ILE A 131 -8.40 -5.77 6.17
N VAL A 132 -9.58 -5.21 6.39
CA VAL A 132 -10.49 -4.84 5.30
C VAL A 132 -10.37 -3.34 5.06
N TYR A 133 -10.44 -2.93 3.81
CA TYR A 133 -10.31 -1.52 3.44
C TYR A 133 -11.23 -1.14 2.30
N ALA A 134 -11.62 0.13 2.27
CA ALA A 134 -12.30 0.75 1.16
C ALA A 134 -11.61 2.06 0.82
N ASN A 135 -11.47 2.34 -0.47
CA ASN A 135 -10.78 3.53 -0.97
C ASN A 135 -11.49 4.10 -2.18
N VAL A 136 -11.51 5.43 -2.24
CA VAL A 136 -11.98 6.25 -3.35
C VAL A 136 -10.80 7.03 -3.90
N SER A 137 -10.70 7.13 -5.22
CA SER A 137 -9.70 7.96 -5.87
C SER A 137 -10.34 8.96 -6.81
N LYS A 138 -9.83 10.18 -6.82
CA LYS A 138 -10.17 11.23 -7.77
C LYS A 138 -8.92 11.64 -8.55
N THR A 139 -9.01 11.54 -9.86
CA THR A 139 -7.99 12.03 -10.78
C THR A 139 -8.32 13.47 -11.14
N ILE A 140 -7.32 14.36 -11.02
CA ILE A 140 -7.41 15.76 -11.42
C ILE A 140 -6.59 15.92 -12.72
N PRO A 141 -7.25 15.93 -13.90
CA PRO A 141 -6.54 15.86 -15.18
C PRO A 141 -5.58 17.03 -15.41
N LYS A 142 -5.96 18.23 -14.97
CA LYS A 142 -5.19 19.47 -15.17
C LYS A 142 -3.77 19.41 -14.58
N ILE A 143 -3.61 18.75 -13.43
CA ILE A 143 -2.31 18.61 -12.77
C ILE A 143 -1.69 17.22 -13.00
N GLY A 144 -2.47 16.23 -13.47
CA GLY A 144 -1.99 14.86 -13.65
C GLY A 144 -1.88 14.10 -12.33
N THR A 145 -2.50 14.59 -11.27
CA THR A 145 -2.43 13.99 -9.93
C THR A 145 -3.69 13.20 -9.64
N ARG A 146 -3.53 12.04 -9.02
CA ARG A 146 -4.61 11.25 -8.45
C ARG A 146 -4.53 11.30 -6.93
N LEU A 147 -5.59 11.81 -6.32
CA LEU A 147 -5.81 11.77 -4.89
C LEU A 147 -6.58 10.50 -4.55
N THR A 148 -6.17 9.82 -3.49
CA THR A 148 -6.83 8.61 -2.98
C THR A 148 -7.08 8.80 -1.50
N GLY A 149 -8.31 8.56 -1.07
CA GLY A 149 -8.73 8.57 0.32
C GLY A 149 -9.45 7.28 0.66
N GLY A 150 -9.39 6.83 1.90
CA GLY A 150 -10.05 5.60 2.28
C GLY A 150 -10.05 5.36 3.77
N MET A 151 -10.59 4.21 4.15
CA MET A 151 -10.59 3.72 5.52
C MET A 151 -10.26 2.24 5.54
N TYR A 152 -9.72 1.80 6.67
CA TYR A 152 -9.46 0.39 6.93
C TYR A 152 -9.95 0.01 8.33
N ARG A 153 -10.18 -1.29 8.51
CA ARG A 153 -10.47 -1.90 9.80
C ARG A 153 -9.68 -3.19 9.93
N ALA A 154 -8.96 -3.33 11.03
CA ALA A 154 -8.34 -4.59 11.42
C ALA A 154 -9.36 -5.49 12.14
N ILE A 155 -9.39 -6.76 11.73
CA ILE A 155 -10.20 -7.86 12.26
C ILE A 155 -9.17 -8.87 12.83
N ALA A 156 -9.38 -9.35 14.06
CA ALA A 156 -8.50 -10.24 14.83
C ALA A 156 -7.38 -9.62 15.70
N ARG A 157 -7.37 -8.30 15.95
CA ARG A 157 -6.53 -7.66 16.99
C ARG A 157 -7.29 -7.29 18.29
N GLU A 158 -8.48 -7.87 18.50
CA GLU A 158 -9.45 -7.37 19.48
C GLU A 158 -9.05 -7.51 20.95
N ARG A 159 -8.20 -8.47 21.35
CA ARG A 159 -7.80 -8.61 22.77
C ARG A 159 -6.60 -7.75 23.19
N ASP A 160 -5.67 -7.46 22.28
CA ASP A 160 -4.40 -6.81 22.65
C ASP A 160 -4.28 -5.36 22.13
N PHE A 161 -5.06 -4.97 21.11
CA PHE A 161 -5.00 -3.62 20.51
C PHE A 161 -6.37 -3.00 20.16
N GLY A 162 -7.49 -3.64 20.52
CA GLY A 162 -8.84 -3.15 20.27
C GLY A 162 -9.27 -3.11 18.79
N LYS A 163 -10.47 -2.57 18.52
CA LYS A 163 -11.00 -2.35 17.16
C LYS A 163 -10.23 -1.21 16.48
N MET A 164 -9.14 -1.55 15.80
CA MET A 164 -8.36 -0.55 15.04
C MET A 164 -9.03 -0.26 13.71
N TRP A 165 -9.72 0.87 13.64
CA TRP A 165 -10.09 1.53 12.40
C TRP A 165 -9.14 2.69 12.15
N GLY A 166 -8.94 3.04 10.88
CA GLY A 166 -8.12 4.18 10.52
C GLY A 166 -8.48 4.73 9.15
N VAL A 167 -8.02 5.94 8.88
CA VAL A 167 -8.16 6.59 7.58
C VAL A 167 -6.87 6.51 6.81
N MET A 168 -6.97 6.51 5.48
CA MET A 168 -5.84 6.52 4.56
C MET A 168 -6.01 7.70 3.62
N ALA A 169 -4.91 8.40 3.37
CA ALA A 169 -4.82 9.40 2.32
C ALA A 169 -3.51 9.18 1.56
N GLY A 170 -3.57 9.32 0.24
CA GLY A 170 -2.44 9.17 -0.65
C GLY A 170 -2.59 10.06 -1.86
N PHE A 171 -1.47 10.54 -2.39
CA PHE A 171 -1.42 11.23 -3.66
C PHE A 171 -0.45 10.48 -4.57
N SER A 172 -0.75 10.42 -5.86
CA SER A 172 0.10 9.79 -6.87
C SER A 172 0.12 10.65 -8.12
N ASP A 173 1.30 10.87 -8.68
CA ASP A 173 1.46 11.53 -9.97
C ASP A 173 1.32 10.49 -11.10
N ARG A 174 0.36 10.72 -12.01
CA ARG A 174 0.13 9.86 -13.18
C ARG A 174 1.17 10.09 -14.28
N ARG A 175 1.88 11.23 -14.31
CA ARG A 175 2.91 11.50 -15.34
C ARG A 175 4.11 10.56 -15.21
N LEU A 176 4.35 10.06 -14.00
CA LEU A 176 5.38 9.07 -13.71
C LEU A 176 4.99 7.63 -14.07
N VAL A 177 3.80 7.38 -14.65
CA VAL A 177 3.45 6.07 -15.20
C VAL A 177 4.05 5.93 -16.60
N LEU A 178 5.35 5.61 -16.64
CA LEU A 178 6.00 5.15 -17.87
C LEU A 178 5.20 3.95 -18.40
N ARG A 179 4.60 4.11 -19.58
CA ARG A 179 4.01 3.02 -20.36
C ARG A 179 5.13 2.05 -20.73
N CYS A 180 5.35 1.02 -19.91
CA CYS A 180 6.22 -0.08 -20.29
C CYS A 180 5.44 -0.95 -21.29
N LYS A 181 5.65 -0.71 -22.59
CA LYS A 181 4.96 -1.40 -23.71
C LYS A 181 5.63 -2.71 -24.15
N SER A 182 6.67 -3.15 -23.46
CA SER A 182 7.43 -4.37 -23.79
C SER A 182 8.05 -4.94 -22.51
N LEU A 183 8.39 -6.23 -22.53
CA LEU A 183 8.99 -7.02 -21.46
C LEU A 183 10.35 -6.42 -21.06
N ARG A 184 10.32 -5.29 -20.35
CA ARG A 184 11.49 -4.54 -19.88
C ARG A 184 11.35 -4.29 -18.39
N LEU A 185 12.41 -4.69 -17.69
CA LEU A 185 12.67 -4.43 -16.29
C LEU A 185 12.43 -2.94 -15.98
N CYS A 186 11.32 -2.60 -15.31
CA CYS A 186 11.04 -1.23 -14.92
C CYS A 186 11.47 -1.03 -13.47
N VAL A 187 12.71 -0.59 -13.25
CA VAL A 187 13.23 -0.27 -11.91
C VAL A 187 12.72 1.11 -11.50
N ARG A 188 11.85 1.19 -10.49
CA ARG A 188 11.55 2.47 -9.81
C ARG A 188 12.39 2.57 -8.55
N ARG A 189 13.25 3.58 -8.46
CA ARG A 189 13.99 3.93 -7.24
C ARG A 189 13.22 5.03 -6.51
N TYR A 190 12.66 4.71 -5.35
CA TYR A 190 12.14 5.72 -4.43
C TYR A 190 13.18 5.94 -3.35
N GLU A 191 13.86 7.09 -3.37
CA GLU A 191 14.84 7.46 -2.35
C GLU A 191 14.19 8.47 -1.39
N CYS A 192 13.66 7.98 -0.27
CA CYS A 192 13.15 8.86 0.78
C CYS A 192 14.32 9.24 1.70
N ARG A 193 14.97 10.37 1.42
CA ARG A 193 16.12 10.85 2.19
C ARG A 193 15.63 11.71 3.36
N ARG A 194 15.33 11.08 4.51
CA ARG A 194 15.32 11.75 5.83
C ARG A 194 16.31 11.03 6.75
N HIS A 195 17.04 11.82 7.54
CA HIS A 195 18.06 11.36 8.47
C HIS A 195 17.58 10.09 9.23
N GLU A 196 18.34 9.01 9.09
CA GLU A 196 18.21 7.69 9.75
C GLU A 196 17.42 6.54 9.08
N THR A 197 16.75 6.71 7.93
CA THR A 197 16.11 5.54 7.25
C THR A 197 16.28 5.59 5.73
N ALA A 198 17.20 4.79 5.19
CA ALA A 198 17.32 4.60 3.74
C ALA A 198 16.48 3.40 3.30
N VAL A 199 15.23 3.67 2.92
CA VAL A 199 14.36 2.66 2.30
C VAL A 199 14.66 2.62 0.81
N SER A 200 15.35 1.59 0.34
CA SER A 200 15.59 1.38 -1.10
C SER A 200 14.65 0.33 -1.65
N VAL A 201 13.46 0.74 -2.10
CA VAL A 201 12.55 -0.20 -2.75
C VAL A 201 12.89 -0.36 -4.22
N VAL A 202 13.31 -1.56 -4.58
CA VAL A 202 13.56 -1.97 -5.96
C VAL A 202 12.31 -2.69 -6.49
N ARG A 203 11.38 -1.95 -7.10
CA ARG A 203 10.23 -2.55 -7.78
C ARG A 203 10.70 -3.21 -9.08
N LEU A 204 10.57 -4.53 -9.19
CA LEU A 204 10.78 -5.27 -10.43
C LEU A 204 9.43 -5.74 -10.97
N GLN A 205 8.87 -5.03 -11.94
CA GLN A 205 7.58 -5.38 -12.54
C GLN A 205 7.76 -6.28 -13.76
N PHE A 206 7.33 -7.54 -13.66
CA PHE A 206 7.17 -8.43 -14.81
C PHE A 206 5.70 -8.44 -15.21
N ARG A 207 5.39 -8.00 -16.44
CA ARG A 207 4.05 -8.07 -17.02
C ARG A 207 4.09 -9.09 -18.15
N GLN A 208 3.59 -10.29 -17.89
CA GLN A 208 3.44 -11.31 -18.92
C GLN A 208 2.09 -11.09 -19.60
N PHE A 209 2.10 -10.60 -20.85
CA PHE A 209 0.89 -10.48 -21.65
C PHE A 209 0.46 -11.89 -22.09
N GLY A 210 -0.53 -12.47 -21.41
CA GLY A 210 -1.21 -13.66 -21.91
C GLY A 210 -1.97 -13.29 -23.19
N ARG A 211 -1.43 -13.65 -24.36
CA ARG A 211 -2.20 -13.66 -25.60
C ARG A 211 -3.26 -14.75 -25.48
N ARG A 212 -4.53 -14.38 -25.51
CA ARG A 212 -5.62 -15.23 -25.98
C ARG A 212 -6.43 -14.42 -26.98
#